data_AF-A0A7W1H4N3-F1
#
_entry.id   AF-A0A7W1H4N3-F1
#
_cell.length_a   1.000
_cell.length_b   1.000
_cell.length_c   1.000
_cell.angle_alpha   90.00
_cell.angle_beta   90.00
_cell.angle_gamma   90.00
#
_symmetry.space_group_name_H-M   'P 1'
#
loop_
_entity.id
_entity.type
_entity.pdbx_description
1 polymer ?
#
loop_
_entity_poly.entity_id
_entity_poly.type
_entity_poly.pdbx_seq_one_letter_code
_entity_poly.pdbx_strand_id
1 'polypeptide(L)' 'MRVVDASDPTDLEEVAYFVPPAGQNPVKPPQRGVLSQMPQVWGVVVDETTELVYASDMNTGL' A
#
# COMPACT_ATOMS: atom_id res chain seq x y z
N MET A 1 3.32 -1.62 -2.18
CA MET A 1 3.98 -0.76 -1.18
C MET A 1 5.49 -0.96 -1.31
N ARG A 2 6.25 0.12 -1.31
CA ARG A 2 7.72 0.11 -1.24
C ARG A 2 8.12 0.92 -0.02
N VAL A 3 9.12 0.46 0.72
CA VAL A 3 9.70 1.12 1.88
C VAL A 3 11.07 1.63 1.45
N VAL A 4 11.27 2.93 1.59
CA VAL A 4 12.49 3.60 1.19
C VAL A 4 13.11 4.22 2.44
N ASP A 5 14.37 3.90 2.71
CA ASP A 5 15.19 4.65 3.65
C ASP A 5 15.55 5.99 3.02
N ALA A 6 15.16 7.06 3.70
CA ALA A 6 15.38 8.45 3.30
C ALA A 6 16.25 9.21 4.31
N SER A 7 17.05 8.50 5.10
CA SER A 7 17.99 9.09 6.06
C SER A 7 19.06 9.95 5.36
N ASP A 8 19.52 9.56 4.16
CA ASP A 8 20.21 10.43 3.20
C ASP A 8 19.31 10.71 1.98
N PRO A 9 18.80 11.94 1.80
CA PRO A 9 17.92 12.27 0.68
C PRO A 9 18.65 12.29 -0.69
N THR A 10 19.97 12.22 -0.71
CA THR A 10 20.78 12.11 -1.93
C THR A 10 21.08 10.67 -2.34
N ASP A 11 20.86 9.72 -1.43
CA ASP A 11 21.09 8.28 -1.62
C ASP A 11 19.92 7.47 -1.04
N LEU A 12 18.78 7.51 -1.73
CA LEU A 12 17.58 6.78 -1.33
C LEU A 12 17.75 5.27 -1.56
N GLU A 13 17.52 4.46 -0.53
CA GLU A 13 17.62 3.01 -0.61
C GLU A 13 16.24 2.34 -0.43
N GLU A 14 15.83 1.46 -1.35
CA GLU A 14 14.64 0.63 -1.14
C GLU A 14 15.00 -0.56 -0.23
N VAL A 15 14.50 -0.54 1.01
CA VAL A 15 14.84 -1.53 2.05
C VAL A 15 13.82 -2.66 2.16
N ALA A 16 12.59 -2.47 1.66
CA ALA A 16 11.57 -3.51 1.62
C ALA A 16 10.47 -3.20 0.59
N TYR A 17 9.73 -4.24 0.21
CA TYR A 17 8.50 -4.08 -0.55
C TYR A 17 7.45 -5.10 -0.12
N PHE A 18 6.19 -4.73 -0.30
CA PHE A 18 5.03 -5.58 -0.06
C PHE A 18 4.00 -5.39 -1.16
N VAL A 19 3.51 -6.49 -1.73
CA VAL A 19 2.42 -6.50 -2.71
C VAL A 19 1.22 -7.17 -2.04
N PRO A 20 0.13 -6.44 -1.76
CA PRO A 20 -1.05 -7.08 -1.19
C PRO A 20 -1.64 -8.08 -2.19
N PRO A 21 -2.23 -9.19 -1.70
CA PRO A 21 -2.94 -10.12 -2.57
C PRO A 21 -4.08 -9.39 -3.27
N ALA A 22 -4.41 -9.80 -4.50
CA ALA A 22 -5.59 -9.28 -5.18
C ALA A 22 -6.86 -9.66 -4.40
N GLY A 23 -7.74 -8.67 -4.15
CA GLY A 23 -9.03 -8.92 -3.52
C GLY A 23 -9.88 -9.90 -4.32
N GLN A 24 -10.58 -10.81 -3.64
CA GLN A 24 -11.54 -11.71 -4.25
C GLN A 24 -12.86 -10.95 -4.45
N ASN A 25 -13.40 -10.92 -5.67
CA ASN A 25 -14.62 -10.17 -6.04
C ASN A 25 -14.58 -8.68 -5.65
N PRO A 26 -13.57 -7.92 -6.13
CA PRO A 26 -13.40 -6.52 -5.73
C PRO A 26 -14.61 -5.69 -6.16
N VAL A 27 -15.15 -4.90 -5.23
CA VAL A 27 -16.21 -3.94 -5.56
C VAL A 27 -15.59 -2.86 -6.41
N LYS A 28 -15.94 -2.83 -7.70
CA LYS A 28 -15.41 -1.82 -8.61
C LYS A 28 -15.79 -0.44 -8.10
N PRO A 29 -14.82 0.42 -7.72
CA PRO A 29 -15.15 1.77 -7.30
C PRO A 29 -15.76 2.55 -8.47
N PRO A 30 -16.69 3.50 -8.20
CA PRO A 30 -17.36 4.28 -9.24
C PRO A 30 -16.40 5.18 -10.04
N GLN A 31 -15.14 5.30 -9.63
CA GLN A 31 -14.11 6.05 -10.33
C GLN A 31 -13.68 5.35 -11.64
N ARG A 32 -13.85 6.08 -12.75
CA ARG A 32 -13.43 5.66 -14.09
C ARG A 32 -11.89 5.52 -14.14
N GLY A 33 -11.39 4.41 -14.68
CA GLY A 33 -9.95 4.18 -14.88
C GLY A 33 -9.25 3.41 -13.76
N VAL A 34 -9.96 3.02 -12.71
CA VAL A 34 -9.41 2.17 -11.66
C VAL A 34 -9.40 0.70 -12.11
N LEU A 35 -8.23 0.07 -12.07
CA LEU A 35 -8.03 -1.35 -12.37
C LEU A 35 -8.44 -2.19 -11.16
N SER A 36 -9.68 -2.67 -11.15
CA SER A 36 -10.28 -3.38 -9.99
C SER A 36 -9.57 -4.67 -9.58
N GLN A 37 -8.71 -5.24 -10.43
CA GLN A 37 -7.95 -6.47 -10.14
C GLN A 37 -6.46 -6.23 -9.88
N MET A 38 -6.04 -4.96 -9.76
CA MET A 38 -4.65 -4.64 -9.38
C MET A 38 -4.57 -4.32 -7.89
N PRO A 39 -3.47 -4.73 -7.21
CA PRO A 39 -3.17 -4.29 -5.86
C PRO A 39 -3.15 -2.75 -5.79
N GLN A 40 -3.99 -2.16 -4.95
CA GLN A 40 -4.16 -0.72 -4.82
C GLN A 40 -4.23 -0.35 -3.34
N VAL A 41 -3.53 0.70 -2.93
CA VAL A 41 -3.48 1.14 -1.52
C VAL A 41 -3.93 2.59 -1.44
N TRP A 42 -4.91 2.90 -0.58
CA TRP A 42 -5.39 4.29 -0.38
C TRP A 42 -4.78 4.94 0.87
N GLY A 43 -4.49 4.16 1.93
CA GLY A 43 -3.97 4.69 3.19
C GLY A 43 -2.82 3.86 3.76
N VAL A 44 -1.88 4.52 4.41
CA VAL A 44 -0.77 3.90 5.15
C VAL A 44 -0.66 4.58 6.52
N VAL A 45 -0.55 3.79 7.58
CA VAL A 45 -0.32 4.26 8.96
C VAL A 45 0.84 3.49 9.54
N VAL A 46 1.73 4.19 10.25
CA VAL A 46 2.80 3.59 11.05
C VAL A 46 2.35 3.64 12.51
N ASP A 47 2.36 2.49 13.17
CA ASP A 47 2.14 2.39 14.61
C ASP A 47 3.49 2.25 15.31
N GLU A 48 3.93 3.33 15.96
CA GLU A 48 5.21 3.37 16.66
C GLU A 48 5.24 2.49 17.92
N THR A 49 4.08 2.12 18.48
CA THR A 49 4.03 1.26 19.67
C THR A 49 4.27 -0.20 19.32
N THR A 50 3.75 -0.65 18.19
CA THR A 50 3.91 -2.03 17.71
C THR A 50 4.99 -2.19 16.64
N GLU A 51 5.55 -1.09 16.15
CA GLU A 51 6.50 -1.02 15.03
C GLU A 51 5.93 -1.64 13.74
N LEU A 52 4.61 -1.54 13.55
CA LEU A 52 3.91 -2.09 12.41
C LEU A 52 3.49 -1.02 11.41
N VAL A 53 3.47 -1.39 10.13
CA VAL A 53 2.91 -0.58 9.05
C VAL A 53 1.59 -1.20 8.61
N TYR A 54 0.51 -0.45 8.77
CA TYR A 54 -0.82 -0.81 8.29
C TYR A 54 -1.08 -0.14 6.94
N ALA A 55 -1.55 -0.91 5.96
CA ALA A 55 -1.93 -0.40 4.65
C ALA A 55 -3.34 -0.84 4.29
N SER A 56 -4.17 0.11 3.88
CA SER A 56 -5.56 -0.12 3.49
C SER A 56 -5.63 -0.51 2.02
N ASP A 57 -6.05 -1.75 1.74
CA ASP A 57 -6.36 -2.16 0.38
C ASP A 57 -7.57 -1.38 -0.12
N MET A 58 -7.42 -0.76 -1.29
CA MET A 58 -8.47 0.06 -1.87
C MET A 58 -9.66 -0.76 -2.37
N ASN A 59 -9.43 -2.03 -2.70
CA ASN A 59 -10.45 -2.88 -3.30
C ASN A 59 -11.31 -3.63 -2.27
N THR A 60 -10.74 -3.99 -1.11
CA THR A 60 -11.46 -4.67 -0.02
C THR A 60 -11.69 -3.78 1.20
N GLY A 61 -11.00 -2.64 1.29
CA GLY A 61 -10.82 -1.94 2.56
C GLY A 61 -9.79 -2.65 3.45
N LEU A 62 -9.29 -1.91 4.44
CA LEU A 62 -8.83 -2.48 5.71
C LEU A 62 -10.06 -2.77 6.57
#